data_AF-A0A2N8MA26-F1
#
_entry.id   AF-A0A2N8MA26-F1
#
_cell.length_a   1.000
_cell.length_b   1.000
_cell.length_c   1.000
_cell.angle_alpha   90.00
_cell.angle_beta   90.00
_cell.angle_gamma   90.00
#
_symmetry.space_group_name_H-M   'P 1'
#
loop_
_entity.id
_entity.type
_entity.pdbx_description
1 polymer ?
#
loop_
_entity_poly.entity_id
_entity_poly.type
_entity_poly.pdbx_seq_one_letter_code
_entity_poly.pdbx_strand_id
1 'polypeptide(L)'
;MTARPSLPEIVAKLIPRLAPPRRSSLDRDELFAKYPAEFRHGYLSGYTGENQLPCDAAGYIVGHHTWPLERKNAWFAGWNLGNCEAPK
;
A
#
# COMPACT_ATOMS: atom_id res chain seq x y z
N MET A 1 23.50 -8.91 35.99
CA MET A 1 22.68 -9.65 35.00
C MET A 1 21.33 -8.96 34.88
N THR A 2 21.06 -8.26 33.77
CA THR A 2 19.75 -7.63 33.53
C THR A 2 18.84 -8.64 32.83
N ALA A 3 17.70 -8.96 33.44
CA ALA A 3 16.69 -9.84 32.86
C ALA A 3 16.20 -9.26 31.51
N ARG A 4 16.09 -10.11 30.48
CA ARG A 4 15.51 -9.69 29.20
C ARG A 4 14.00 -9.47 29.39
N PRO A 5 13.45 -8.34 28.91
CA PRO A 5 12.03 -8.09 29.00
C PRO A 5 11.25 -9.13 28.19
N SER A 6 10.09 -9.50 28.71
CA SER A 6 9.17 -10.42 28.07
C SER A 6 8.48 -9.78 26.86
N LEU A 7 8.04 -10.59 25.89
CA LEU A 7 7.28 -10.12 24.72
C LEU A 7 6.07 -9.22 25.10
N PRO A 8 5.27 -9.56 26.13
CA PRO A 8 4.18 -8.73 26.59
C PRO A 8 4.61 -7.34 27.08
N GLU A 9 5.76 -7.23 27.74
CA GLU A 9 6.31 -5.94 28.22
C GLU A 9 6.81 -5.06 27.08
N ILE A 10 7.34 -5.67 26.01
CA ILE A 10 7.76 -4.95 24.80
C ILE A 10 6.53 -4.38 24.07
N VAL A 11 5.50 -5.20 23.90
CA VAL A 11 4.25 -4.81 23.23
C VAL A 11 3.54 -3.70 24.01
N ALA A 12 3.43 -3.84 25.33
CA ALA A 12 2.81 -2.83 26.20
C ALA A 12 3.52 -1.46 26.15
N LYS A 13 4.83 -1.43 25.90
CA LYS A 13 5.61 -0.18 25.74
C LYS A 13 5.50 0.44 24.35
N LEU A 14 5.13 -0.34 23.34
CA LEU A 14 4.96 0.12 21.95
C LEU A 14 3.57 0.71 21.69
N ILE A 15 2.52 0.17 22.33
CA ILE A 15 1.12 0.59 22.12
C ILE A 15 0.90 2.10 22.37
N PRO A 16 1.44 2.75 23.43
CA PRO A 16 1.22 4.17 23.69
C PRO A 16 1.97 5.11 22.72
N ARG A 17 2.91 4.59 21.92
CA ARG A 17 3.67 5.36 20.91
C ARG A 17 3.12 5.22 19.49
N LEU A 18 2.07 4.42 19.32
CA LEU A 18 1.23 4.46 18.14
C LEU A 18 0.33 5.69 18.28
N ALA A 19 0.93 6.88 18.13
CA ALA A 19 0.15 8.05 17.79
C ALA A 19 -0.83 7.63 16.67
N PRO A 20 -2.11 8.05 16.71
CA PRO A 20 -3.00 7.81 15.59
C PRO A 20 -2.23 8.24 14.34
N PRO A 21 -2.14 7.39 13.28
CA PRO A 21 -1.28 7.67 12.15
C PRO A 21 -1.58 9.10 11.72
N ARG A 22 -0.55 9.97 11.75
CA ARG A 22 -0.68 11.35 11.26
C ARG A 22 -1.37 11.22 9.91
N ARG A 23 -2.58 11.77 9.77
CA ARG A 23 -3.32 11.78 8.51
C ARG A 23 -2.48 12.55 7.49
N SER A 24 -1.63 11.83 6.78
CA SER A 24 -0.90 12.34 5.61
C SER A 24 -0.80 11.30 4.50
N SER A 25 -1.57 10.21 4.58
CA SER A 25 -1.96 9.49 3.37
C SER A 25 -3.21 10.19 2.87
N LEU A 26 -3.15 10.75 1.66
CA LEU A 26 -4.35 11.13 0.93
C LEU A 26 -5.38 9.99 1.02
N ASP A 27 -6.65 10.32 1.25
CA ASP A 27 -7.70 9.30 1.29
C ASP A 27 -7.80 8.61 -0.08
N ARG A 28 -8.36 7.40 -0.15
CA ARG A 28 -8.53 6.63 -1.38
C ARG A 28 -9.09 7.49 -2.51
N ASP A 29 -10.09 8.30 -2.21
CA ASP A 29 -10.77 9.16 -3.19
C ASP A 29 -9.88 10.32 -3.66
N GLU A 30 -9.02 10.84 -2.79
CA GLU A 30 -8.02 11.86 -3.14
C GLU A 30 -6.89 11.26 -4.00
N LEU A 31 -6.44 10.04 -3.69
CA LEU A 31 -5.47 9.29 -4.50
C LEU A 31 -6.04 8.99 -5.89
N PHE A 32 -7.31 8.57 -5.96
CA PHE A 32 -8.00 8.37 -7.22
C PHE A 32 -8.12 9.66 -8.03
N ALA A 33 -8.47 10.78 -7.40
CA ALA A 33 -8.56 12.07 -8.08
C ALA A 33 -7.20 12.55 -8.61
N LYS A 34 -6.12 12.36 -7.83
CA LYS A 34 -4.78 12.86 -8.16
C LYS A 34 -4.01 11.96 -9.13
N TYR A 35 -4.19 10.64 -9.03
CA TYR A 35 -3.48 9.63 -9.83
C TYR A 35 -4.46 8.58 -10.41
N PRO A 36 -5.43 9.00 -11.24
CA PRO A 36 -6.51 8.13 -11.67
C PRO A 36 -6.05 7.01 -12.62
N ALA A 37 -4.92 7.18 -13.32
CA ALA A 37 -4.38 6.17 -14.21
C ALA A 37 -3.72 5.03 -13.42
N GLU A 38 -2.89 5.38 -12.44
CA GLU A 38 -2.20 4.44 -11.57
C GLU A 38 -3.18 3.68 -10.69
N PHE A 39 -4.17 4.38 -10.14
CA PHE A 39 -5.23 3.75 -9.36
C PHE A 39 -6.02 2.74 -10.21
N ARG A 40 -6.48 3.14 -11.41
CA ARG A 40 -7.23 2.24 -12.30
C ARG A 40 -6.42 1.04 -12.73
N HIS A 41 -5.15 1.24 -13.06
CA HIS A 41 -4.27 0.13 -13.38
C HIS A 41 -4.09 -0.80 -12.19
N GLY A 42 -3.81 -0.26 -11.01
CA GLY A 42 -3.69 -1.06 -9.78
C GLY A 42 -4.94 -1.89 -9.55
N TYR A 43 -6.12 -1.25 -9.64
CA TYR A 43 -7.42 -1.92 -9.51
C TYR A 43 -7.57 -3.09 -10.49
N LEU A 44 -7.31 -2.85 -11.77
CA LEU A 44 -7.40 -3.91 -12.78
C LEU A 44 -6.42 -5.06 -12.48
N SER A 45 -5.16 -4.73 -12.16
CA SER A 45 -4.16 -5.73 -11.76
C SER A 45 -4.58 -6.56 -10.55
N GLY A 46 -5.18 -5.94 -9.54
CA GLY A 46 -5.67 -6.64 -8.35
C GLY A 46 -6.92 -7.47 -8.64
N TYR A 47 -7.80 -6.98 -9.51
CA TYR A 47 -9.06 -7.64 -9.84
C TYR A 47 -8.87 -8.86 -10.76
N THR A 48 -7.98 -8.76 -11.75
CA THR A 48 -7.74 -9.84 -12.73
C THR A 48 -6.54 -10.72 -12.38
N GLY A 49 -5.65 -10.26 -11.51
CA GLY A 49 -4.36 -10.89 -11.26
C GLY A 49 -3.32 -10.67 -12.37
N GLU A 50 -3.64 -9.87 -13.39
CA GLU A 50 -2.78 -9.62 -14.56
C GLU A 50 -2.37 -8.16 -14.67
N ASN A 51 -1.08 -7.89 -14.89
CA ASN A 51 -0.60 -6.54 -15.17
C ASN A 51 -0.81 -6.18 -16.64
N GLN A 52 -1.45 -5.03 -16.90
CA GLN A 52 -1.72 -4.55 -18.26
C GLN A 52 -0.58 -3.69 -18.83
N LEU A 53 0.35 -3.25 -17.98
CA LEU A 53 1.54 -2.50 -18.36
C LEU A 53 2.80 -3.36 -18.28
N PRO A 54 3.85 -3.01 -19.04
CA PRO A 54 5.15 -3.65 -18.92
C PRO A 54 5.64 -3.61 -17.47
N CYS A 55 6.02 -4.77 -16.96
CA CYS A 55 6.60 -4.91 -15.62
C CYS A 55 8.10 -5.20 -15.68
N ASP A 56 8.81 -4.77 -14.64
CA ASP A 56 10.18 -5.18 -14.38
C ASP A 56 10.26 -6.62 -13.85
N ALA A 57 11.49 -7.10 -13.63
CA ALA A 57 11.74 -8.45 -13.13
C ALA A 57 11.14 -8.71 -11.73
N ALA A 58 10.81 -7.66 -10.97
CA ALA A 58 10.18 -7.76 -9.66
C ALA A 58 8.64 -7.71 -9.74
N GLY A 59 8.07 -7.60 -10.94
CA GLY A 59 6.61 -7.57 -11.16
C GLY A 59 5.97 -6.20 -10.97
N TYR A 60 6.76 -5.13 -10.81
CA TYR A 60 6.23 -3.76 -10.74
C TYR A 60 6.20 -3.12 -12.11
N ILE A 61 5.30 -2.16 -12.34
CA ILE A 61 5.28 -1.37 -13.59
C ILE A 61 6.67 -0.74 -13.81
N VAL A 62 7.16 -0.78 -15.06
CA VAL A 62 8.43 -0.14 -15.42
C VAL A 62 8.44 1.33 -14.97
N GLY A 63 9.45 1.70 -14.18
CA GLY A 63 9.58 3.05 -13.61
C GLY A 63 8.85 3.26 -12.27
N HIS A 64 8.11 2.27 -11.75
CA HIS A 64 7.42 2.35 -10.46
C HIS A 64 8.36 2.76 -9.33
N HIS A 65 9.59 2.23 -9.29
CA HIS A 65 10.55 2.51 -8.23
C HIS A 65 10.96 3.99 -8.13
N THR A 66 10.87 4.75 -9.22
CA THR A 66 11.23 6.17 -9.25
C THR A 66 10.04 7.11 -9.02
N TRP A 67 8.81 6.57 -8.91
CA TRP A 67 7.63 7.39 -8.68
C TRP A 67 7.64 8.06 -7.29
N PRO A 68 7.03 9.24 -7.17
CA PRO A 68 6.69 9.82 -5.87
C PRO A 68 5.85 8.86 -5.04
N LEU A 69 5.98 8.92 -3.71
CA LEU A 69 5.30 8.00 -2.79
C LEU A 69 3.77 7.99 -2.99
N GLU A 70 3.15 9.16 -3.15
CA GLU A 70 1.70 9.26 -3.34
C GLU A 70 1.21 8.56 -4.61
N ARG A 71 2.01 8.60 -5.69
CA ARG A 71 1.70 7.90 -6.94
C ARG A 71 1.80 6.38 -6.78
N LYS A 72 2.79 5.90 -6.03
CA LYS A 72 2.90 4.49 -5.63
C LYS A 72 1.69 4.06 -4.79
N ASN A 73 1.32 4.88 -3.81
CA ASN A 73 0.18 4.62 -2.94
C ASN A 73 -1.13 4.56 -3.72
N ALA A 74 -1.32 5.37 -4.76
CA ALA A 74 -2.49 5.29 -5.61
C ALA A 74 -2.60 3.94 -6.34
N TRP A 75 -1.48 3.42 -6.86
CA TRP A 75 -1.46 2.09 -7.48
C TRP A 75 -1.81 0.99 -6.47
N PHE A 76 -1.18 1.00 -5.29
CA PHE A 76 -1.48 0.01 -4.24
C PHE A 76 -2.91 0.11 -3.70
N ALA A 77 -3.45 1.33 -3.57
CA ALA A 77 -4.83 1.55 -3.16
C ALA A 77 -5.81 0.92 -4.16
N GLY A 78 -5.56 1.12 -5.46
CA GLY A 78 -6.29 0.43 -6.52
C GLY A 78 -6.15 -1.10 -6.41
N TRP A 79 -4.93 -1.61 -6.34
CA TRP A 79 -4.65 -3.06 -6.30
C TRP A 79 -5.30 -3.77 -5.11
N ASN A 80 -5.26 -3.17 -3.92
CA ASN A 80 -5.95 -3.72 -2.75
C ASN A 80 -7.47 -3.77 -2.96
N LEU A 81 -8.06 -2.71 -3.51
CA LEU A 81 -9.50 -2.67 -3.80
C LEU A 81 -9.89 -3.76 -4.81
N GLY A 82 -9.13 -3.87 -5.91
CA GLY A 82 -9.35 -4.89 -6.92
C GLY A 82 -9.32 -6.31 -6.36
N ASN A 83 -8.33 -6.64 -5.53
CA ASN A 83 -8.24 -7.96 -4.88
C ASN A 83 -9.42 -8.24 -3.94
N CYS A 84 -9.93 -7.23 -3.23
CA CYS A 84 -11.09 -7.40 -2.37
C CYS A 84 -12.38 -7.70 -3.15
N GLU A 85 -12.48 -7.19 -4.38
CA GLU A 85 -13.65 -7.32 -5.24
C GLU A 85 -13.54 -8.48 -6.25
N ALA A 86 -12.34 -9.05 -6.43
CA ALA A 86 -12.09 -10.16 -7.33
C ALA A 86 -12.93 -11.41 -6.95
N PRO A 87 -13.50 -12.13 -7.94
CA PRO A 87 -14.17 -13.39 -7.68
C PRO A 87 -13.18 -14.44 -7.16
N LYS A 88 -13.55 -15.15 -6.08
CA LYS A 88 -12.71 -16.20 -5.46
C LYS A 88 -13.02 -17.58 -6.01
#